data_AF-A0A257QXA6-F1
#
_entry.id   AF-A0A257QXA6-F1
#
_cell.length_a   1.000
_cell.length_b   1.000
_cell.length_c   1.000
_cell.angle_alpha   90.00
_cell.angle_beta   90.00
_cell.angle_gamma   90.00
#
_symmetry.space_group_name_H-M   'P 1'
#
loop_
_entity.id
_entity.type
_entity.pdbx_description
1 polymer ?
#
loop_
_entity_poly.entity_id
_entity_poly.type
_entity_poly.pdbx_seq_one_letter_code
_entity_poly.pdbx_strand_id
1 'polypeptide(L)'
;MSTLAIAPLGAAHNRPAQNARINTDAAKFEAMAIGQMLKPMFEGVAPPDAPFGGGAAETTWRPFLIDALAKQFEARGGLGLAPAIAQEMSAAPIHEKTAK
;
A
#
# COMPACT_ATOMS: atom_id res chain seq x y z
N MET A 1 27.20 -47.78 9.34
CA MET A 1 26.12 -47.34 8.44
C MET A 1 25.55 -46.05 9.03
N SER A 2 25.99 -44.89 8.53
CA SER A 2 25.57 -43.59 9.05
C SER A 2 24.30 -43.15 8.35
N THR A 3 23.21 -43.10 9.10
CA THR A 3 21.90 -42.63 8.66
C THR A 3 21.99 -41.12 8.40
N LEU A 4 21.73 -40.67 7.17
CA LEU A 4 21.55 -39.25 6.87
C LEU A 4 20.24 -38.77 7.52
N ALA A 5 20.36 -37.75 8.36
CA ALA A 5 19.22 -36.98 8.83
C ALA A 5 18.67 -36.15 7.65
N ILE A 6 17.47 -36.49 7.18
CA ILE A 6 16.68 -35.61 6.30
C ILE A 6 16.16 -34.47 7.17
N ALA A 7 16.72 -33.27 6.98
CA ALA A 7 16.15 -32.04 7.52
C ALA A 7 14.80 -31.77 6.81
N PRO A 8 13.75 -31.32 7.53
CA PRO A 8 12.47 -31.03 6.90
C PRO A 8 12.62 -29.85 5.92
N LEU A 9 12.24 -30.09 4.66
CA LEU A 9 11.91 -29.07 3.66
C LEU A 9 10.72 -28.28 4.18
N GLY A 10 10.98 -27.12 4.77
CA GLY A 10 9.92 -26.27 5.32
C GLY A 10 10.40 -25.31 6.39
N ALA A 11 11.57 -24.70 6.23
CA ALA A 11 11.95 -23.56 7.05
C ALA A 11 11.06 -22.38 6.66
N ALA A 12 10.05 -22.12 7.50
CA ALA A 12 9.14 -20.99 7.51
C ALA A 12 9.62 -19.75 6.73
N HIS A 13 8.82 -19.31 5.75
CA HIS A 13 8.96 -18.01 5.05
C HIS A 13 8.67 -16.80 5.97
N ASN A 14 8.88 -16.94 7.28
CA ASN A 14 8.40 -16.03 8.31
C ASN A 14 9.58 -15.42 9.08
N ARG A 15 10.46 -14.70 8.37
CA ARG A 15 11.48 -13.88 9.05
C ARG A 15 10.79 -12.60 9.54
N PRO A 16 11.01 -12.14 10.79
CA PRO A 16 10.35 -10.95 11.32
C PRO A 16 10.57 -9.69 10.45
N ALA A 17 11.74 -9.57 9.81
CA ALA A 17 12.03 -8.50 8.87
C ALA A 17 11.20 -8.56 7.58
N GLN A 18 10.83 -9.75 7.10
CA GLN A 18 9.98 -9.93 5.92
C GLN A 18 8.54 -9.55 6.24
N ASN A 19 8.03 -9.97 7.40
CA ASN A 19 6.70 -9.61 7.86
C ASN A 19 6.55 -8.10 8.07
N ALA A 20 7.57 -7.45 8.65
CA ALA A 20 7.59 -6.00 8.81
C ALA A 20 7.51 -5.27 7.46
N ARG A 21 8.19 -5.78 6.43
CA ARG A 21 8.11 -5.24 5.06
C ARG A 21 6.73 -5.45 4.47
N ILE A 22 6.17 -6.66 4.55
CA ILE A 22 4.83 -6.97 4.05
C ILE A 22 3.78 -6.06 4.69
N ASN A 23 3.81 -5.89 6.01
CA ASN A 23 2.89 -5.00 6.72
C ASN A 23 3.06 -3.53 6.29
N THR A 24 4.31 -3.09 6.10
CA THR A 24 4.59 -1.72 5.64
C THR A 24 4.08 -1.48 4.21
N ASP A 25 4.24 -2.45 3.33
CA ASP A 25 3.80 -2.33 1.94
C ASP A 25 2.28 -2.48 1.82
N ALA A 26 1.65 -3.31 2.66
CA ALA A 26 0.20 -3.39 2.80
C ALA A 26 -0.42 -2.05 3.26
N ALA A 27 0.18 -1.40 4.26
CA ALA A 27 -0.17 -0.06 4.68
C ALA A 27 -0.08 0.97 3.53
N LYS A 28 1.02 0.96 2.77
CA LYS A 28 1.16 1.84 1.59
C LYS A 28 0.09 1.58 0.54
N PHE A 29 -0.25 0.31 0.30
CA PHE A 29 -1.29 -0.04 -0.66
C PHE A 29 -2.67 0.46 -0.20
N GLU A 30 -2.98 0.30 1.09
CA GLU A 30 -4.19 0.88 1.69
C GLU A 30 -4.21 2.41 1.53
N ALA A 31 -3.10 3.11 1.78
CA ALA A 31 -3.01 4.54 1.55
C ALA A 31 -3.28 4.91 0.07
N MET A 32 -2.77 4.14 -0.90
CA MET A 32 -3.07 4.37 -2.31
C MET A 32 -4.56 4.19 -2.63
N ALA A 33 -5.20 3.17 -2.04
CA ALA A 33 -6.62 2.92 -2.18
C ALA A 33 -7.46 4.06 -1.60
N ILE A 34 -7.13 4.51 -0.38
CA ILE A 34 -7.75 5.70 0.24
C ILE A 34 -7.58 6.91 -0.67
N GLY A 35 -6.39 7.13 -1.24
CA GLY A 35 -6.14 8.23 -2.17
C GLY A 35 -7.06 8.22 -3.39
N GLN A 36 -7.41 7.04 -3.92
CA GLN A 36 -8.42 6.94 -5.00
C GLN A 36 -9.82 7.32 -4.51
N MET A 37 -10.19 6.89 -3.30
CA MET A 37 -11.49 7.21 -2.69
C MET A 37 -11.65 8.68 -2.35
N LEU A 38 -10.55 9.40 -2.11
CA LEU A 38 -10.56 10.83 -1.83
C LEU A 38 -10.76 11.70 -3.08
N LYS A 39 -10.49 11.18 -4.29
CA LYS A 39 -10.59 11.95 -5.55
C LYS A 39 -11.95 12.65 -5.75
N PRO A 40 -13.11 11.98 -5.57
CA PRO A 40 -14.41 12.59 -5.80
C PRO A 40 -14.71 13.79 -4.89
N MET A 41 -14.09 13.85 -3.70
CA MET A 41 -14.23 15.01 -2.82
C MET A 41 -13.70 16.30 -3.46
N PHE A 42 -12.76 16.19 -4.40
CA PHE A 42 -12.15 17.32 -5.11
C PHE A 42 -12.75 17.57 -6.50
N GLU A 43 -13.63 16.68 -6.97
CA GLU A 43 -14.33 16.84 -8.25
C GLU A 43 -15.51 17.82 -8.13
N GLY A 44 -16.10 17.94 -6.92
CA GLY A 44 -17.18 18.89 -6.62
C GLY A 44 -16.72 20.26 -6.09
N VAL A 45 -15.41 20.48 -5.96
CA VAL A 45 -14.84 21.78 -5.54
C VAL A 45 -14.94 22.73 -6.73
N ALA A 46 -15.15 24.02 -6.45
CA ALA A 46 -15.33 25.04 -7.48
C ALA A 46 -14.28 24.89 -8.60
N PRO A 47 -14.67 25.06 -9.88
CA PRO A 47 -13.74 24.95 -10.99
C PRO A 47 -12.47 25.77 -10.72
N PRO A 48 -11.30 25.34 -11.21
CA PRO A 48 -10.05 26.07 -11.00
C PRO A 48 -10.15 27.57 -11.33
N ASP A 49 -11.03 27.91 -12.27
CA ASP A 49 -11.24 29.25 -12.81
C ASP A 49 -12.33 30.05 -12.07
N ALA A 50 -12.88 29.50 -10.99
CA ALA A 50 -13.86 30.19 -10.16
C ALA A 50 -13.20 31.38 -9.43
N PRO A 51 -13.96 32.44 -9.07
CA PRO A 51 -13.41 33.62 -8.39
C PRO A 51 -12.65 33.35 -7.08
N PHE A 52 -12.88 32.18 -6.45
CA PHE A 52 -12.21 31.72 -5.23
C PHE A 52 -11.48 30.37 -5.42
N GLY A 53 -11.25 29.93 -6.66
CA GLY A 53 -10.50 28.71 -6.98
C GLY A 53 -8.99 28.95 -7.00
N GLY A 54 -8.19 27.89 -6.81
CA GLY A 54 -6.72 27.98 -6.80
C GLY A 54 -6.07 27.86 -8.19
N GLY A 55 -6.85 27.92 -9.28
CA GLY A 55 -6.35 27.95 -10.65
C GLY A 55 -5.61 26.69 -11.09
N ALA A 56 -4.83 26.83 -12.18
CA ALA A 56 -4.05 25.74 -12.75
C ALA A 56 -3.02 25.18 -11.77
N ALA A 57 -2.44 26.03 -10.90
CA ALA A 57 -1.49 25.61 -9.88
C ALA A 57 -2.13 24.60 -8.92
N GLU A 58 -3.33 24.87 -8.41
CA GLU A 58 -4.04 23.93 -7.55
C GLU A 58 -4.25 22.58 -8.24
N THR A 59 -4.68 22.59 -9.50
CA THR A 59 -4.87 21.35 -10.28
C THR A 59 -3.57 20.53 -10.37
N THR A 60 -2.42 21.19 -10.58
CA THR A 60 -1.12 20.52 -10.64
C THR A 60 -0.70 19.93 -9.29
N TRP A 61 -0.95 20.63 -8.18
CA TRP A 61 -0.48 20.22 -6.85
C TRP A 61 -1.47 19.35 -6.07
N ARG A 62 -2.73 19.30 -6.49
CA ARG A 62 -3.82 18.53 -5.84
C ARG A 62 -3.50 17.04 -5.63
N PRO A 63 -2.87 16.30 -6.57
CA PRO A 63 -2.51 14.90 -6.34
C PRO A 63 -1.58 14.70 -5.13
N PHE A 64 -0.66 15.64 -4.89
CA PHE A 64 0.23 15.58 -3.73
C PHE A 64 -0.52 15.80 -2.42
N LEU A 65 -1.50 16.71 -2.41
CA LEU A 65 -2.38 16.90 -1.26
C LEU A 65 -3.19 15.63 -0.97
N ILE A 66 -3.77 15.01 -2.00
CA ILE A 66 -4.54 13.78 -1.87
C ILE A 66 -3.67 12.65 -1.30
N ASP A 67 -2.44 12.48 -1.79
CA ASP A 67 -1.50 11.48 -1.29
C ASP A 67 -1.12 11.73 0.18
N ALA A 68 -0.86 12.99 0.55
CA ALA A 68 -0.56 13.34 1.94
C ALA A 68 -1.74 13.06 2.88
N LEU A 69 -2.96 13.43 2.46
CA LEU A 69 -4.17 13.12 3.20
C LEU A 69 -4.35 11.62 3.36
N ALA A 70 -4.22 10.85 2.28
CA ALA A 70 -4.41 9.41 2.29
C ALA A 70 -3.43 8.69 3.24
N LYS A 71 -2.15 9.08 3.22
CA LYS A 71 -1.14 8.59 4.18
C LYS A 71 -1.49 8.96 5.62
N GLN A 72 -2.05 10.15 5.85
CA GLN A 72 -2.46 10.58 7.19
C GLN A 72 -3.70 9.82 7.68
N PHE A 73 -4.64 9.47 6.79
CA PHE A 73 -5.77 8.60 7.11
C PHE A 73 -5.30 7.20 7.48
N GLU A 74 -4.42 6.61 6.67
CA GLU A 74 -3.82 5.31 6.94
C GLU A 74 -3.09 5.28 8.30
N ALA A 75 -2.21 6.26 8.54
CA ALA A 75 -1.46 6.36 9.80
C ALA A 75 -2.34 6.54 11.06
N ARG A 76 -3.60 6.99 10.91
CA ARG A 76 -4.58 7.15 12.00
C ARG A 76 -5.50 5.94 12.16
N GLY A 77 -5.26 4.86 11.43
CA GLY A 77 -6.02 3.61 11.50
C GLY A 77 -6.60 3.15 10.16
N GLY A 78 -6.54 3.98 9.12
CA GLY A 78 -6.97 3.63 7.78
C GLY A 78 -8.43 3.17 7.71
N LEU A 79 -8.69 2.24 6.80
CA LEU A 79 -9.96 1.53 6.63
C LEU A 79 -9.90 0.11 7.23
N GLY A 80 -8.75 -0.28 7.80
CA GLY A 80 -8.51 -1.62 8.34
C GLY A 80 -8.22 -2.68 7.27
N LEU A 81 -7.81 -2.27 6.07
CA LEU A 81 -7.53 -3.18 4.95
C LEU A 81 -6.11 -3.74 5.00
N ALA A 82 -5.14 -3.03 5.60
CA ALA A 82 -3.74 -3.44 5.65
C ALA A 82 -3.52 -4.89 6.16
N PRO A 83 -4.22 -5.39 7.21
CA PRO A 83 -4.06 -6.79 7.64
C PRO A 83 -4.48 -7.80 6.57
N ALA A 84 -5.60 -7.56 5.89
CA ALA A 84 -6.09 -8.44 4.83
C ALA A 84 -5.17 -8.41 3.60
N ILE A 85 -4.68 -7.22 3.24
CA ILE A 85 -3.69 -7.04 2.17
C ILE A 85 -2.39 -7.77 2.52
N ALA A 86 -1.90 -7.62 3.75
CA ALA A 86 -0.68 -8.29 4.21
C ALA A 86 -0.81 -9.83 4.17
N GLN A 87 -1.98 -10.36 4.53
CA GLN A 87 -2.28 -11.79 4.40
C GLN A 87 -2.17 -12.25 2.94
N GLU A 88 -2.80 -11.53 2.02
CA GLU A 88 -2.75 -11.86 0.59
C GLU A 88 -1.32 -11.77 0.03
N MET A 89 -0.58 -10.73 0.41
CA MET A 89 0.83 -10.55 0.02
C MET A 89 1.75 -11.65 0.56
N SER A 90 1.43 -12.21 1.72
CA SER A 90 2.18 -13.34 2.30
C SER A 90 1.78 -14.70 1.71
N ALA A 91 0.54 -14.81 1.22
CA ALA A 91 0.00 -16.02 0.60
C ALA A 91 0.39 -16.14 -0.88
N ALA A 92 0.50 -15.02 -1.59
CA ALA A 92 0.92 -14.99 -2.99
C ALA A 92 2.40 -15.37 -3.11
N PRO A 93 2.75 -16.51 -3.73
CA PRO A 93 4.12 -16.76 -4.13
C PRO A 93 4.46 -15.71 -5.21
N ILE A 94 5.24 -14.71 -4.84
CA ILE A 94 5.91 -13.85 -5.82
C ILE A 94 6.69 -14.78 -6.73
N HIS A 95 6.22 -14.94 -7.96
CA HIS A 95 6.88 -15.73 -8.99
C HIS A 95 8.30 -15.16 -9.16
N GLU A 96 9.26 -15.80 -8.49
CA GLU A 96 10.68 -15.61 -8.72
C GLU A 96 10.88 -15.96 -10.20
N LYS A 97 11.06 -14.93 -11.04
CA LYS A 97 11.47 -15.15 -12.42
C LYS A 97 12.77 -15.95 -12.35
N THR A 98 12.67 -17.23 -12.67
CA THR A 98 13.80 -18.10 -12.98
C THR A 98 14.67 -17.37 -13.99
N ALA A 99 15.84 -16.97 -13.52
CA ALA A 99 16.93 -16.54 -14.38
C ALA A 99 17.17 -17.64 -15.43
N LYS A 100 17.10 -17.26 -16.69
CA LYS A 100 17.74 -17.96 -17.80
C LYS A 100 18.55 -16.93 -18.57
#